data_AF-A8H3C4-F1
#
_entry.id   AF-A8H3C4-F1
#
_cell.length_a   1.000
_cell.length_b   1.000
_cell.length_c   1.000
_cell.angle_alpha   90.00
_cell.angle_beta   90.00
_cell.angle_gamma   90.00
#
_symmetry.space_group_name_H-M   'P 1'
#
loop_
_entity.id
_entity.type
_entity.pdbx_description
1 polymer ?
#
loop_
_entity_poly.entity_id
_entity_poly.type
_entity_poly.pdbx_seq_one_letter_code
_entity_poly.pdbx_strand_id
1 'polypeptide(L)'
;MAEFGSHLIKKAQWQTPPEAISWWPNTPAWNVVFILLSLSLVIFVIRQGYHWLQRQYVREAKILFVKLDANNDLPAMASLLRQFCHQHWPNESLATFPVKAFSNRVVELTQSSDTTAEAMAALLVCNYQAKASLTDEYRLALTCWVKEHVC
;
A
#
# COMPACT_ATOMS: atom_id res chain seq x y z
N MET A 1 17.79 -78.89 -26.93
CA MET A 1 18.18 -77.79 -26.00
C MET A 1 17.57 -76.42 -26.37
N ALA A 2 16.40 -76.35 -27.02
CA ALA A 2 15.77 -75.06 -27.41
C ALA A 2 14.43 -74.78 -26.68
N GLU A 3 13.84 -75.77 -26.01
CA GLU A 3 12.53 -75.62 -25.34
C GLU A 3 12.59 -74.82 -24.03
N PHE A 4 13.78 -74.65 -23.45
CA PHE A 4 13.93 -73.85 -22.22
C PHE A 4 13.71 -72.34 -22.46
N GLY A 5 13.95 -71.80 -23.66
CA GLY A 5 13.72 -70.39 -23.94
C GLY A 5 12.24 -70.04 -24.11
N SER A 6 11.46 -70.92 -24.74
CA SER A 6 10.06 -70.64 -25.11
C SER A 6 9.13 -70.55 -23.89
N HIS A 7 9.33 -71.39 -22.88
CA HIS A 7 8.48 -71.38 -21.69
C HIS A 7 8.73 -70.17 -20.78
N LEU A 8 9.94 -69.61 -20.78
CA LEU A 8 10.26 -68.39 -20.02
C LEU A 8 9.62 -67.14 -20.65
N ILE A 9 9.65 -67.04 -21.98
CA ILE A 9 9.01 -65.95 -22.73
C ILE A 9 7.49 -66.00 -22.54
N LYS A 10 6.89 -67.21 -22.60
CA LYS A 10 5.45 -67.37 -22.34
C LYS A 10 5.05 -66.97 -20.93
N LYS A 11 5.89 -67.17 -19.91
CA LYS A 11 5.60 -66.74 -18.52
C LYS A 11 5.71 -65.21 -18.34
N ALA A 12 6.63 -64.57 -19.05
CA ALA A 12 6.79 -63.12 -19.00
C ALA A 12 5.61 -62.35 -19.64
N GLN A 13 4.95 -62.93 -20.65
CA GLN A 13 3.81 -62.29 -21.34
C GLN A 13 2.54 -62.13 -20.46
N TRP A 14 2.47 -62.79 -19.30
CA TRP A 14 1.33 -62.68 -18.37
C TRP A 14 1.60 -61.78 -17.17
N GLN A 15 2.80 -61.20 -17.07
CA GLN A 15 3.09 -60.23 -16.02
C GLN A 15 2.66 -58.85 -16.50
N THR A 16 1.51 -58.40 -16.01
CA THR A 16 1.12 -57.00 -16.10
C THR A 16 2.28 -56.16 -15.53
N PRO A 17 2.75 -55.12 -16.23
CA PRO A 17 3.78 -54.25 -15.69
C PRO A 17 3.31 -53.71 -14.34
N PRO A 18 4.20 -53.64 -13.33
CA PRO A 18 3.80 -53.14 -12.02
C PRO A 18 3.22 -51.74 -12.21
N GLU A 19 2.05 -51.51 -11.62
CA GLU A 19 1.47 -50.17 -11.62
C GLU A 19 2.49 -49.19 -11.05
N ALA A 20 2.67 -48.06 -11.74
CA ALA A 20 3.62 -47.05 -11.32
C ALA A 20 3.26 -46.61 -9.89
N ILE A 21 4.12 -46.93 -8.93
CA ILE A 21 3.94 -46.50 -7.55
C ILE A 21 4.10 -45.00 -7.53
N SER A 22 3.04 -44.28 -7.20
CA SER A 22 3.11 -42.84 -6.96
C SER A 22 4.10 -42.59 -5.83
N TRP A 23 5.30 -42.14 -6.18
CA TRP A 23 6.33 -41.72 -5.24
C TRP A 23 5.95 -40.42 -4.52
N TRP A 24 4.93 -39.71 -5.02
CA TRP A 24 4.33 -38.61 -4.30
C TRP A 24 3.48 -39.17 -3.16
N PRO A 25 3.82 -38.89 -1.90
CA PRO A 25 3.02 -39.36 -0.78
C PRO A 25 1.67 -38.64 -0.87
N ASN A 26 0.62 -39.40 -1.20
CA ASN A 26 -0.76 -38.90 -1.24
C ASN A 26 -1.31 -38.73 0.19
N THR A 27 -0.53 -38.04 1.02
CA THR A 27 -0.89 -37.77 2.41
C THR A 27 -1.73 -36.50 2.41
N PRO A 28 -2.92 -36.53 3.04
CA PRO A 28 -3.75 -35.33 3.17
C PRO A 28 -3.01 -34.14 3.81
N ALA A 29 -1.93 -34.41 4.55
CA ALA A 29 -1.02 -33.40 5.10
C ALA A 29 -0.45 -32.45 4.02
N TRP A 30 -0.08 -32.94 2.83
CA TRP A 30 0.45 -32.09 1.77
C TRP A 30 -0.58 -31.12 1.20
N ASN A 31 -1.85 -31.52 1.14
CA ASN A 31 -2.93 -30.62 0.74
C ASN A 31 -3.09 -29.47 1.73
N VAL A 32 -2.99 -29.75 3.03
CA VAL A 32 -3.04 -28.71 4.08
C VAL A 32 -1.87 -27.73 3.93
N VAL A 33 -0.65 -28.23 3.70
CA VAL A 33 0.53 -27.39 3.47
C VAL A 33 0.33 -26.51 2.24
N PHE A 34 -0.16 -27.07 1.13
CA PHE A 34 -0.40 -26.32 -0.10
C PHE A 34 -1.44 -25.21 0.08
N ILE A 35 -2.52 -25.49 0.81
CA ILE A 35 -3.55 -24.49 1.13
C ILE A 35 -2.96 -23.36 1.97
N LEU A 36 -2.20 -23.68 3.03
CA LEU A 36 -1.58 -22.67 3.89
C LEU A 36 -0.56 -21.82 3.12
N LEU A 37 0.24 -22.45 2.26
CA LEU A 37 1.25 -21.75 1.45
C LEU A 37 0.57 -20.85 0.42
N SER A 38 -0.48 -21.33 -0.23
CA SER A 38 -1.29 -20.53 -1.16
C SER A 38 -1.95 -19.34 -0.45
N LEU A 39 -2.52 -19.54 0.74
CA LEU A 39 -3.14 -18.48 1.52
C LEU A 39 -2.10 -17.43 1.97
N SER A 40 -0.94 -17.89 2.43
CA SER A 40 0.18 -17.03 2.81
C SER A 40 0.66 -16.17 1.63
N LEU A 41 0.80 -16.77 0.45
CA LEU A 41 1.17 -16.07 -0.77
C LEU A 41 0.15 -14.99 -1.15
N VAL A 42 -1.14 -15.30 -1.09
CA VAL A 42 -2.21 -14.33 -1.39
C VAL A 42 -2.16 -13.16 -0.42
N ILE A 43 -2.05 -13.43 0.89
CA ILE A 43 -1.91 -12.39 1.91
C ILE A 43 -0.68 -11.53 1.66
N PHE A 44 0.46 -12.16 1.33
CA PHE A 44 1.70 -11.45 1.04
C PHE A 44 1.55 -10.51 -0.17
N VAL A 45 0.98 -10.99 -1.27
CA VAL A 45 0.74 -10.17 -2.48
C VAL A 45 -0.20 -9.01 -2.19
N ILE A 46 -1.27 -9.22 -1.43
CA ILE A 46 -2.20 -8.14 -1.03
C ILE A 46 -1.47 -7.09 -0.20
N ARG A 47 -0.69 -7.50 0.81
CA ARG A 47 0.06 -6.56 1.66
C ARG A 47 1.10 -5.80 0.87
N GLN A 48 1.83 -6.48 -0.01
CA GLN A 48 2.83 -5.85 -0.86
C GLN A 48 2.21 -4.87 -1.85
N GLY A 49 1.08 -5.25 -2.45
CA GLY A 49 0.30 -4.38 -3.34
C GLY A 49 -0.21 -3.13 -2.62
N TYR A 50 -0.72 -3.28 -1.41
CA TYR A 50 -1.18 -2.15 -0.60
C TYR A 50 -0.04 -1.19 -0.24
N HIS A 51 1.12 -1.72 0.19
CA HIS A 51 2.30 -0.90 0.44
C HIS A 51 2.81 -0.18 -0.81
N TRP A 52 2.76 -0.84 -1.97
CA TRP A 52 3.15 -0.21 -3.24
C TRP A 52 2.20 0.92 -3.62
N LEU A 53 0.88 0.71 -3.49
CA LEU A 53 -0.13 1.72 -3.75
C LEU A 53 0.05 2.93 -2.84
N GLN A 54 0.24 2.73 -1.53
CA GLN A 54 0.50 3.83 -0.59
C GLN A 54 1.69 4.70 -1.03
N ARG A 55 2.80 4.08 -1.46
CA ARG A 55 3.97 4.81 -1.97
C ARG A 55 3.68 5.58 -3.25
N GLN A 56 2.84 5.04 -4.15
CA GLN A 56 2.44 5.75 -5.36
C GLN A 56 1.57 6.97 -5.03
N TYR A 57 0.56 6.81 -4.17
CA TYR A 57 -0.31 7.92 -3.74
C TYR A 57 0.50 9.08 -3.14
N VAL A 58 1.48 8.78 -2.29
CA VAL A 58 2.38 9.76 -1.68
C VAL A 58 3.14 10.56 -2.77
N ARG A 59 3.69 9.87 -3.77
CA ARG A 59 4.41 10.51 -4.89
C ARG A 59 3.49 11.38 -5.74
N GLU A 60 2.32 10.88 -6.08
CA GLU A 60 1.33 11.61 -6.87
C GLU A 60 0.81 12.84 -6.13
N ALA A 61 0.52 12.72 -4.84
CA ALA A 61 0.09 13.83 -3.98
C ALA A 61 1.11 14.96 -3.96
N LYS A 62 2.41 14.66 -3.91
CA LYS A 62 3.49 15.66 -3.96
C LYS A 62 3.52 16.40 -5.31
N ILE A 63 3.44 15.66 -6.42
CA ILE A 63 3.44 16.25 -7.77
C ILE A 63 2.20 17.15 -7.93
N LEU A 64 1.05 16.69 -7.47
CA LEU A 64 -0.19 17.46 -7.49
C LEU A 64 -0.08 18.71 -6.61
N PHE A 65 0.49 18.62 -5.40
CA PHE A 65 0.66 19.76 -4.51
C PHE A 65 1.49 20.88 -5.16
N VAL A 66 2.63 20.53 -5.78
CA VAL A 66 3.48 21.50 -6.50
C VAL A 66 2.75 22.12 -7.69
N LYS A 67 1.98 21.31 -8.44
CA LYS A 67 1.19 21.79 -9.58
C LYS A 67 0.09 22.76 -9.12
N LEU A 68 -0.57 22.47 -8.01
CA LEU A 68 -1.63 23.31 -7.46
C LEU A 68 -1.08 24.63 -6.88
N ASP A 69 0.10 24.60 -6.25
CA ASP A 69 0.80 25.81 -5.79
C ASP A 69 1.17 26.72 -6.97
N ALA A 70 1.72 26.14 -8.05
CA ALA A 70 2.04 26.87 -9.28
C ALA A 70 0.79 27.50 -9.95
N ASN A 71 -0.35 26.83 -9.88
CA ASN A 71 -1.63 27.33 -10.37
C ASN A 71 -2.34 28.28 -9.39
N ASN A 72 -1.77 28.48 -8.20
CA ASN A 72 -2.34 29.27 -7.11
C ASN A 72 -3.75 28.80 -6.67
N ASP A 73 -4.03 27.50 -6.79
CA ASP A 73 -5.32 26.89 -6.43
C ASP A 73 -5.31 26.42 -4.96
N LEU A 74 -5.37 27.39 -4.05
CA LEU A 74 -5.31 27.15 -2.60
C LEU A 74 -6.42 26.25 -2.06
N PRO A 75 -7.70 26.34 -2.51
CA PRO A 75 -8.75 25.43 -2.07
C PRO A 75 -8.46 23.96 -2.44
N ALA A 76 -7.98 23.72 -3.66
CA ALA A 76 -7.59 22.38 -4.07
C ALA A 76 -6.41 21.85 -3.23
N MET A 77 -5.40 22.69 -2.96
CA MET A 77 -4.28 22.32 -2.08
C MET A 77 -4.75 21.94 -0.67
N ALA A 78 -5.66 22.73 -0.11
CA ALA A 78 -6.24 22.48 1.21
C ALA A 78 -6.99 21.15 1.27
N SER A 79 -7.77 20.84 0.23
CA SER A 79 -8.49 19.56 0.12
C SER A 79 -7.52 18.37 0.00
N LEU A 80 -6.46 18.52 -0.80
CA LEU A 80 -5.43 17.50 -0.99
C LEU A 80 -4.68 17.23 0.30
N LEU A 81 -4.31 18.28 1.05
CA LEU A 81 -3.66 18.15 2.36
C LEU A 81 -4.54 17.36 3.34
N ARG A 82 -5.84 17.64 3.41
CA ARG A 82 -6.78 16.87 4.25
C ARG A 82 -6.86 15.41 3.86
N GLN A 83 -7.00 15.14 2.56
CA GLN A 83 -7.05 13.76 2.04
C GLN A 83 -5.76 13.02 2.37
N PHE A 84 -4.62 13.67 2.17
CA PHE A 84 -3.30 13.12 2.50
C PHE A 84 -3.20 12.75 3.98
N CYS A 85 -3.52 13.68 4.90
CA CYS A 85 -3.46 13.40 6.33
C CYS A 85 -4.42 12.28 6.74
N HIS A 86 -5.63 12.23 6.18
CA HIS A 86 -6.57 11.15 6.47
C HIS A 86 -6.06 9.78 6.01
N GLN A 87 -5.42 9.73 4.83
CA GLN A 87 -4.85 8.48 4.30
C GLN A 87 -3.59 8.05 5.09
N HIS A 88 -2.79 9.00 5.57
CA HIS A 88 -1.58 8.73 6.34
C HIS A 88 -1.89 8.31 7.79
N TRP A 89 -2.95 8.86 8.39
CA TRP A 89 -3.38 8.53 9.75
C TRP A 89 -4.85 8.07 9.79
N PRO A 90 -5.18 6.89 9.25
CA PRO A 90 -6.57 6.42 9.14
C PRO A 90 -7.22 6.13 10.50
N ASN A 91 -6.43 5.86 11.53
CA ASN A 91 -6.92 5.59 12.89
C ASN A 91 -7.23 6.87 13.68
N GLU A 92 -6.78 8.02 13.18
CA GLU A 92 -7.06 9.32 13.79
C GLU A 92 -8.29 9.91 13.10
N SER A 93 -9.31 10.29 13.86
CA SER A 93 -10.57 10.87 13.36
C SER A 93 -10.38 12.32 12.85
N LEU A 94 -9.31 12.57 12.08
CA LEU A 94 -8.91 13.90 11.60
C LEU A 94 -9.98 14.58 10.74
N ALA A 95 -10.86 13.79 10.10
CA ALA A 95 -11.92 14.31 9.23
C ALA A 95 -12.96 15.14 9.99
N THR A 96 -13.18 14.88 11.29
CA THR A 96 -14.18 15.60 12.11
C THR A 96 -13.58 16.81 12.83
N PHE A 97 -12.26 16.99 12.76
CA PHE A 97 -11.60 18.02 13.55
C PHE A 97 -11.83 19.42 12.95
N PRO A 98 -12.10 20.43 13.79
CA PRO A 98 -12.06 21.82 13.34
C PRO A 98 -10.65 22.18 12.89
N VAL A 99 -10.53 23.15 11.97
CA VAL A 99 -9.28 23.50 11.28
C VAL A 99 -8.07 23.64 12.23
N LYS A 100 -8.24 24.37 13.35
CA LYS A 100 -7.17 24.60 14.33
C LYS A 100 -6.78 23.33 15.11
N ALA A 101 -7.75 22.47 15.45
CA ALA A 101 -7.46 21.21 16.12
C ALA A 101 -6.78 20.22 15.16
N PHE A 102 -7.20 20.24 13.89
CA PHE A 102 -6.57 19.45 12.83
C PHE A 102 -5.09 19.82 12.66
N SER A 103 -4.76 21.10 12.46
CA SER A 103 -3.37 21.53 12.23
C SER A 103 -2.46 21.22 13.41
N ASN A 104 -2.95 21.44 14.64
CA ASN A 104 -2.20 21.14 15.85
C ASN A 104 -1.97 19.63 16.00
N ARG A 105 -2.97 18.80 15.73
CA ARG A 105 -2.82 17.34 15.80
C ARG A 105 -1.83 16.83 14.75
N VAL A 106 -1.87 17.37 13.53
CA VAL A 106 -0.93 16.98 12.47
C VAL A 106 0.50 17.35 12.87
N VAL A 107 0.72 18.53 13.44
CA VAL A 107 2.03 18.95 13.94
C VAL A 107 2.51 18.08 15.11
N GLU A 108 1.63 17.70 16.03
CA GLU A 108 1.95 16.76 17.11
C GLU A 108 2.36 15.39 16.58
N LEU A 109 1.62 14.85 15.60
CA LEU A 109 1.90 13.56 14.97
C LEU A 109 3.20 13.55 14.15
N THR A 110 3.60 14.72 13.63
CA THR A 110 4.80 14.89 12.80
C THR A 110 5.99 15.49 13.55
N GLN A 111 5.82 15.87 14.82
CA GLN A 111 6.83 16.58 15.61
C GLN A 111 7.39 17.83 14.88
N SER A 112 6.53 18.49 14.11
CA SER A 112 6.90 19.65 13.30
C SER A 112 6.85 20.96 14.10
N SER A 113 7.27 22.06 13.50
CA SER A 113 7.22 23.39 14.11
C SER A 113 5.79 23.98 14.17
N ASP A 114 5.54 24.86 15.15
CA ASP A 114 4.27 25.58 15.28
C ASP A 114 3.95 26.46 14.06
N THR A 115 4.97 27.00 13.38
CA THR A 115 4.80 27.75 12.12
C THR A 115 4.13 26.90 11.02
N THR A 116 4.33 25.59 11.05
CA THR A 116 3.67 24.66 10.13
C THR A 116 2.20 24.49 10.48
N ALA A 117 1.84 24.47 11.76
CA ALA A 117 0.44 24.42 12.20
C ALA A 117 -0.32 25.65 11.73
N GLU A 118 0.29 26.83 11.87
CA GLU A 118 -0.30 28.09 11.42
C GLU A 118 -0.45 28.13 9.89
N ALA A 119 0.57 27.71 9.14
CA ALA A 119 0.52 27.64 7.69
C ALA A 119 -0.57 26.67 7.19
N MET A 120 -0.71 25.49 7.82
CA MET A 120 -1.77 24.53 7.51
C MET A 120 -3.15 25.08 7.84
N ALA A 121 -3.32 25.72 9.01
CA ALA A 121 -4.58 26.31 9.40
C ALA A 121 -4.97 27.43 8.42
N ALA A 122 -4.03 28.30 8.04
CA ALA A 122 -4.24 29.36 7.06
C ALA A 122 -4.68 28.78 5.71
N LEU A 123 -3.99 27.75 5.21
CA LEU A 123 -4.35 27.07 3.96
C LEU A 123 -5.76 26.46 4.02
N LEU A 124 -6.11 25.80 5.13
CA LEU A 124 -7.42 25.19 5.31
C LEU A 124 -8.56 26.22 5.42
N VAL A 125 -8.29 27.40 5.97
CA VAL A 125 -9.24 28.52 5.96
C VAL A 125 -9.45 29.05 4.54
N CYS A 126 -8.41 29.04 3.70
CA CYS A 126 -8.52 29.43 2.28
C CYS A 126 -9.56 28.60 1.52
N ASN A 127 -9.78 27.34 1.92
CA ASN A 127 -10.81 26.49 1.31
C ASN A 127 -12.24 27.08 1.43
N TYR A 128 -12.48 27.93 2.43
CA TYR A 128 -13.77 28.55 2.69
C TYR A 128 -13.84 30.00 2.21
N GLN A 129 -12.74 30.58 1.69
CA GLN A 129 -12.64 31.99 1.32
C GLN A 129 -12.21 32.16 -0.13
N ALA A 130 -13.06 32.74 -0.97
CA ALA A 130 -12.84 32.90 -2.41
C ALA A 130 -11.67 33.84 -2.79
N LYS A 131 -11.13 34.63 -1.85
CA LYS A 131 -10.03 35.59 -2.08
C LYS A 131 -8.92 35.47 -1.04
N ALA A 132 -8.73 34.29 -0.46
CA ALA A 132 -7.62 34.11 0.46
C ALA A 132 -6.29 34.15 -0.29
N SER A 133 -5.29 34.79 0.34
CA SER A 133 -3.91 34.77 -0.12
C SER A 133 -3.06 34.18 0.98
N LEU A 134 -2.13 33.30 0.60
CA LEU A 134 -1.18 32.70 1.51
C LEU A 134 0.15 33.44 1.38
N THR A 135 0.73 33.88 2.50
CA THR A 135 2.07 34.47 2.55
C THR A 135 3.11 33.50 2.03
N ASP A 136 4.14 33.98 1.35
CA ASP A 136 5.23 33.15 0.80
C ASP A 136 5.93 32.33 1.88
N GLU A 137 6.06 32.86 3.10
CA GLU A 137 6.60 32.15 4.26
C GLU A 137 5.81 30.86 4.58
N TYR A 138 4.46 30.94 4.56
CA TYR A 138 3.61 29.77 4.78
C TYR A 138 3.67 28.77 3.64
N ARG A 139 3.82 29.24 2.39
CA ARG A 139 4.02 28.35 1.24
C ARG A 139 5.32 27.56 1.36
N LEU A 140 6.40 28.22 1.78
CA LEU A 140 7.69 27.58 2.01
C LEU A 140 7.60 26.57 3.16
N ALA A 141 6.98 26.94 4.28
CA ALA A 141 6.80 26.02 5.41
C ALA A 141 6.02 24.76 5.01
N LEU A 142 4.93 24.92 4.25
CA LEU A 142 4.13 23.78 3.75
C LEU A 142 4.91 22.92 2.76
N THR A 143 5.64 23.53 1.82
CA THR A 143 6.43 22.80 0.84
C THR A 143 7.57 22.01 1.50
N CYS A 144 8.23 22.59 2.50
CA CYS A 144 9.23 21.90 3.31
C CYS A 144 8.62 20.74 4.08
N TRP A 145 7.48 20.95 4.74
CA TRP A 145 6.79 19.89 5.48
C TRP A 145 6.35 18.74 4.56
N VAL A 146 5.76 19.06 3.40
CA VAL A 146 5.39 18.05 2.39
C VAL A 146 6.62 17.30 1.90
N LYS A 147 7.75 17.99 1.68
CA LYS A 147 8.98 17.33 1.26
C LYS A 147 9.52 16.35 2.32
N GLU A 148 9.38 16.67 3.59
CA GLU A 148 9.91 15.87 4.70
C GLU A 148 9.01 14.68 5.05
N HIS A 149 7.70 14.88 5.09
CA HIS A 149 6.74 13.89 5.61
C HIS A 149 6.04 13.07 4.52
N VAL A 150 6.24 13.41 3.24
CA VAL A 150 5.64 12.74 2.07
C VAL A 150 6.72 12.01 1.25
N CYS A 151 7.81 11.55 1.89
CA CYS A 151 8.90 10.78 1.25
C CYS A 151 9.03 9.35 1.79
#